data_AF-A0A9P5AIA2-F1
#
_entry.id   AF-A0A9P5AIA2-F1
#
_cell.length_a   1.000
_cell.length_b   1.000
_cell.length_c   1.000
_cell.angle_alpha   90.00
_cell.angle_beta   90.00
_cell.angle_gamma   90.00
#
_symmetry.space_group_name_H-M   'P 1'
#
loop_
_entity.id
_entity.type
_entity.pdbx_description
1 polymer ?
#
loop_
_entity_poly.entity_id
_entity_poly.type
_entity_poly.pdbx_seq_one_letter_code
_entity_poly.pdbx_strand_id
1 'polypeptide(L)'
;MAPQLATFYTSFLFLLLFFSQFLEAIDLSSRRPAQGQLQVRLDYALAIQPLQGQSEETRKESQRRYLWSSYIVFNEPVSSITKGQLRMIAEEGYKEMEEDFQQYKPRNKVRGSNKPVYLPGVMTIVAFDNKIILSSSQKGLDGFLDDWPESPVKLALDRCSSVWRERVANDPSRDADPDATHKNKAKCGEVNSFHQYYMTHSTPISELRPKARVTTVAKAFRGPGYPILAPCGTARNGEDEKTFWGCNLLVRDQDVDYIGKTQDAEEFELDKIAGGVQRIGQIQMCTRNHIIWDGE
;
A
#
# COMPACT_ATOMS: atom_id res chain seq x y z
N MET A 1 33.66 51.47 -0.95
CA MET A 1 32.46 50.83 -1.53
C MET A 1 32.62 49.32 -1.83
N ALA A 2 33.78 48.70 -1.60
CA ALA A 2 33.95 47.24 -1.77
C ALA A 2 33.56 46.33 -0.56
N PRO A 3 33.62 46.76 0.72
CA PRO A 3 33.44 45.82 1.84
C PRO A 3 31.97 45.48 2.16
N GLN A 4 31.01 46.24 1.66
CA GLN A 4 29.57 46.00 1.88
C GLN A 4 28.97 44.97 0.92
N LEU A 5 29.56 44.79 -0.27
CA LEU A 5 29.13 43.75 -1.22
C LEU A 5 29.60 42.36 -0.76
N ALA A 6 30.82 42.26 -0.24
CA ALA A 6 31.38 40.98 0.25
C ALA A 6 30.59 40.38 1.42
N THR A 7 30.12 41.22 2.36
CA THR A 7 29.29 40.78 3.50
C THR A 7 27.86 40.39 3.10
N PHE A 8 27.33 40.97 2.03
CA PHE A 8 26.02 40.60 1.48
C PHE A 8 26.05 39.22 0.81
N TYR A 9 27.10 38.93 0.03
CA TYR A 9 27.28 37.63 -0.61
C TYR A 9 27.53 36.50 0.39
N THR A 10 28.33 36.72 1.43
CA THR A 10 28.52 35.71 2.48
C THR A 10 27.24 35.45 3.26
N SER A 11 26.49 36.50 3.61
CA SER A 11 25.19 36.35 4.30
C SER A 11 24.16 35.62 3.44
N PHE A 12 24.10 35.88 2.13
CA PHE A 12 23.23 35.17 1.19
C PHE A 12 23.65 33.70 0.98
N LEU A 13 24.95 33.41 0.94
CA LEU A 13 25.47 32.05 0.88
C LEU A 13 25.15 31.27 2.17
N PHE A 14 25.29 31.90 3.34
CA PHE A 14 24.88 31.30 4.61
C PHE A 14 23.38 31.05 4.64
N LEU A 15 22.56 31.98 4.14
CA LEU A 15 21.11 31.76 4.01
C LEU A 15 20.80 30.59 3.08
N LEU A 16 21.45 30.49 1.92
CA LEU A 16 21.27 29.38 0.98
C LEU A 16 21.72 28.03 1.56
N LEU A 17 22.83 27.98 2.29
CA LEU A 17 23.31 26.77 2.98
C LEU A 17 22.40 26.40 4.16
N PHE A 18 21.81 27.39 4.83
CA PHE A 18 20.79 27.15 5.84
C PHE A 18 19.50 26.60 5.20
N PHE A 19 19.10 27.13 4.04
CA PHE A 19 17.95 26.65 3.28
C PHE A 19 18.16 25.26 2.67
N SER A 20 19.39 24.86 2.33
CA SER A 20 19.68 23.52 1.83
C SER A 20 19.50 22.43 2.90
N GLN A 21 19.57 22.77 4.20
CA GLN A 21 19.26 21.83 5.28
C GLN A 21 17.74 21.55 5.43
N PHE A 22 16.88 22.35 4.79
CA PHE A 22 15.43 22.13 4.77
C PHE A 22 14.97 21.20 3.63
N LEU A 23 15.90 20.63 2.84
CA LEU A 23 15.59 19.72 1.73
C LEU A 23 15.71 18.23 2.07
N GLU A 24 15.74 17.87 3.35
CA GLU A 24 16.05 16.49 3.76
C GLU A 24 14.84 15.55 3.87
N ALA A 25 15.09 14.35 3.36
CA ALA A 25 14.24 13.20 3.12
C ALA A 25 13.80 12.44 4.40
N ILE A 26 13.02 11.37 4.20
CA ILE A 26 12.79 10.34 5.22
C ILE A 26 14.13 9.65 5.55
N ASP A 27 14.41 9.37 6.83
CA ASP A 27 15.67 8.78 7.31
C ASP A 27 15.76 7.28 7.01
N LEU A 28 16.15 6.94 5.78
CA LEU A 28 16.38 5.57 5.31
C LEU A 28 17.85 5.13 5.48
N SER A 29 18.58 5.67 6.47
CA SER A 29 19.97 5.27 6.73
C SER A 29 20.10 3.82 7.23
N SER A 30 19.05 3.32 7.87
CA SER A 30 18.97 1.98 8.42
C SER A 30 17.53 1.49 8.42
N ARG A 31 17.38 0.18 8.28
CA ARG A 31 16.08 -0.48 8.50
C ARG A 31 15.69 -0.34 9.97
N ARG A 32 14.42 -0.03 10.22
CA ARG A 32 13.85 0.03 11.57
C ARG A 32 13.13 -1.29 11.90
N PRO A 33 13.13 -1.72 13.17
CA PRO A 33 12.33 -2.86 13.59
C PRO A 33 10.84 -2.51 13.48
N ALA A 34 10.00 -3.50 13.20
CA ALA A 34 8.55 -3.29 13.18
C ALA A 34 8.03 -2.96 14.58
N GLN A 35 6.91 -2.25 14.64
CA GLN A 35 6.21 -1.90 15.88
C GLN A 35 4.83 -2.55 15.90
N GLY A 36 4.30 -2.80 17.10
CA GLY A 36 3.00 -3.42 17.32
C GLY A 36 2.99 -4.95 17.17
N GLN A 37 1.80 -5.54 17.32
CA GLN A 37 1.62 -6.99 17.37
C GLN A 37 1.52 -7.64 15.98
N LEU A 38 1.05 -6.89 14.97
CA LEU A 38 0.93 -7.36 13.59
C LEU A 38 2.24 -7.21 12.82
N GLN A 39 3.21 -6.48 13.38
CA GLN A 39 4.55 -6.25 12.84
C GLN A 39 4.53 -5.66 11.42
N VAL A 40 3.57 -4.77 11.15
CA VAL A 40 3.52 -4.01 9.90
C VAL A 40 4.71 -3.08 9.82
N ARG A 41 5.48 -3.18 8.72
CA ARG A 41 6.73 -2.43 8.55
C ARG A 41 6.97 -2.00 7.11
N LEU A 42 7.85 -1.03 6.93
CA LEU A 42 8.31 -0.60 5.61
C LEU A 42 8.97 -1.77 4.86
N ASP A 43 8.57 -2.00 3.61
CA ASP A 43 9.37 -2.78 2.66
C ASP A 43 10.63 -1.96 2.32
N TYR A 44 11.66 -2.16 3.15
CA TYR A 44 12.87 -1.37 3.13
C TYR A 44 13.64 -1.57 1.82
N ALA A 45 13.67 -2.80 1.31
CA ALA A 45 14.35 -3.13 0.05
C ALA A 45 13.72 -2.37 -1.13
N LEU A 46 12.38 -2.28 -1.16
CA LEU A 46 11.68 -1.46 -2.16
C LEU A 46 11.99 0.04 -2.01
N ALA A 47 12.02 0.55 -0.77
CA ALA A 47 12.26 1.98 -0.50
C ALA A 47 13.68 2.45 -0.85
N ILE A 48 14.67 1.56 -0.76
CA ILE A 48 16.06 1.84 -1.12
C ILE A 48 16.44 1.35 -2.52
N GLN A 49 15.53 0.71 -3.26
CA GLN A 49 15.82 0.13 -4.58
C GLN A 49 16.53 1.15 -5.50
N PRO A 50 17.68 0.82 -6.13
CA PRO A 50 18.39 1.76 -6.99
C PRO A 50 17.54 2.15 -8.21
N LEU A 51 17.65 3.41 -8.66
CA LEU A 51 17.11 3.84 -9.94
C LEU A 51 18.23 3.98 -10.96
N GLN A 52 18.01 3.46 -12.16
CA GLN A 52 19.01 3.52 -13.23
C GLN A 52 19.36 4.99 -13.54
N GLY A 53 20.67 5.30 -13.53
CA GLY A 53 21.19 6.63 -13.84
C GLY A 53 21.04 7.68 -12.72
N GLN A 54 20.72 7.28 -11.48
CA GLN A 54 20.66 8.20 -10.33
C GLN A 54 21.45 7.64 -9.15
N SER A 55 22.21 8.51 -8.47
CA SER A 55 22.88 8.13 -7.21
C SER A 55 21.91 8.24 -6.03
N GLU A 56 22.20 7.53 -4.95
CA GLU A 56 21.42 7.63 -3.72
C GLU A 56 21.40 9.05 -3.15
N GLU A 57 22.52 9.79 -3.22
CA GLU A 57 22.60 11.14 -2.65
C GLU A 57 21.78 12.17 -3.41
N THR A 58 21.52 11.92 -4.70
CA THR A 58 20.79 12.85 -5.58
C THR A 58 19.31 12.48 -5.73
N ARG A 59 18.89 11.34 -5.20
CA ARG A 59 17.54 10.81 -5.32
C ARG A 59 16.53 11.61 -4.50
N LYS A 60 15.54 12.19 -5.17
CA LYS A 60 14.43 12.87 -4.51
C LYS A 60 13.51 11.86 -3.84
N GLU A 61 12.92 12.27 -2.74
CA GLU A 61 11.94 11.49 -1.98
C GLU A 61 10.75 11.00 -2.83
N SER A 62 10.29 11.81 -3.78
CA SER A 62 9.20 11.46 -4.69
C SER A 62 9.56 10.34 -5.68
N GLN A 63 10.85 10.01 -5.81
CA GLN A 63 11.37 8.96 -6.69
C GLN A 63 11.57 7.64 -5.95
N ARG A 64 11.36 7.60 -4.63
CA ARG A 64 11.35 6.36 -3.85
C ARG A 64 9.97 5.70 -3.92
N ARG A 65 9.87 4.43 -3.55
CA ARG A 65 8.61 3.67 -3.48
C ARG A 65 8.39 3.21 -2.05
N TYR A 66 7.27 3.63 -1.48
CA TYR A 66 6.94 3.32 -0.09
C TYR A 66 5.74 2.40 -0.01
N LEU A 67 5.91 1.32 0.73
CA LEU A 67 4.90 0.31 0.97
C LEU A 67 5.14 -0.31 2.34
N TRP A 68 4.09 -0.46 3.14
CA TRP A 68 4.14 -1.18 4.40
C TRP A 68 3.38 -2.48 4.27
N SER A 69 3.93 -3.52 4.86
CA SER A 69 3.26 -4.81 4.86
C SER A 69 3.68 -5.69 6.03
N SER A 70 2.86 -6.71 6.27
CA SER A 70 3.14 -7.84 7.15
C SER A 70 2.55 -9.11 6.55
N TYR A 71 3.13 -10.24 6.92
CA TYR A 71 2.66 -11.56 6.57
C TYR A 71 2.60 -12.43 7.83
N ILE A 72 1.40 -12.86 8.17
CA ILE A 72 1.10 -13.57 9.42
C ILE A 72 0.61 -14.98 9.08
N VAL A 73 1.20 -15.97 9.73
CA VAL A 73 0.80 -17.38 9.64
C VAL A 73 0.22 -17.81 10.98
N PHE A 74 -0.95 -18.43 10.96
CA PHE A 74 -1.70 -18.91 12.11
C PHE A 74 -1.63 -20.44 12.22
N ASN A 75 -1.85 -20.96 13.42
CA ASN A 75 -1.87 -22.40 13.68
C ASN A 75 -3.10 -23.09 13.07
N GLU A 76 -4.22 -22.38 12.96
CA GLU A 76 -5.47 -22.88 12.36
C GLU A 76 -5.92 -22.04 11.17
N PRO A 77 -6.87 -22.55 10.35
CA PRO A 77 -7.40 -21.78 9.23
C PRO A 77 -8.01 -20.44 9.67
N VAL A 78 -7.66 -19.39 8.94
CA VAL A 78 -8.17 -18.03 9.19
C VAL A 78 -9.66 -17.92 8.89
N SER A 79 -10.28 -18.90 8.23
CA SER A 79 -11.74 -18.95 7.99
C SER A 79 -12.57 -18.86 9.28
N SER A 80 -11.99 -19.20 10.44
CA SER A 80 -12.58 -19.01 11.77
C SER A 80 -12.66 -17.55 12.23
N ILE A 81 -11.79 -16.67 11.73
CA ILE A 81 -11.75 -15.23 12.06
C ILE A 81 -12.96 -14.53 11.42
N THR A 82 -13.71 -13.73 12.19
CA THR A 82 -14.90 -13.05 11.66
C THR A 82 -14.55 -11.92 10.69
N LYS A 83 -15.53 -11.47 9.90
CA LYS A 83 -15.35 -10.29 9.03
C LYS A 83 -15.08 -9.02 9.84
N GLY A 84 -15.67 -8.88 11.04
CA GLY A 84 -15.43 -7.76 11.93
C GLY A 84 -14.02 -7.76 12.53
N GLN A 85 -13.51 -8.94 12.88
CA GLN A 85 -12.13 -9.11 13.32
C GLN A 85 -11.13 -8.81 12.21
N LEU A 86 -11.38 -9.28 10.97
CA LEU A 86 -10.53 -8.93 9.82
C LEU A 86 -10.50 -7.43 9.54
N ARG A 87 -11.64 -6.74 9.68
CA ARG A 87 -11.70 -5.27 9.63
C ARG A 87 -10.78 -4.68 10.72
N MET A 88 -10.97 -5.08 11.98
CA MET A 88 -10.18 -4.55 13.10
C MET A 88 -8.67 -4.81 12.96
N ILE A 89 -8.26 -5.98 12.45
CA ILE A 89 -6.86 -6.29 12.13
C ILE A 89 -6.31 -5.31 11.09
N ALA A 90 -7.10 -4.97 10.05
CA ALA A 90 -6.69 -3.98 9.07
C ALA A 90 -6.59 -2.56 9.67
N GLU A 91 -7.47 -2.21 10.61
CA GLU A 91 -7.43 -0.92 11.33
C GLU A 91 -6.16 -0.82 12.19
N GLU A 92 -5.84 -1.85 12.98
CA GLU A 92 -4.61 -1.92 13.77
C GLU A 92 -3.37 -1.94 12.87
N GLY A 93 -3.40 -2.67 11.75
CA GLY A 93 -2.30 -2.67 10.79
C GLY A 93 -2.04 -1.29 10.17
N TYR A 94 -3.09 -0.49 9.95
CA TYR A 94 -2.94 0.90 9.53
C TYR A 94 -2.26 1.74 10.62
N LYS A 95 -2.63 1.56 11.90
CA LYS A 95 -2.02 2.29 13.03
C LYS A 95 -0.54 1.94 13.17
N GLU A 96 -0.19 0.66 13.12
CA GLU A 96 1.20 0.21 13.13
C GLU A 96 2.01 0.79 11.96
N MET A 97 1.42 0.90 10.76
CA MET A 97 2.05 1.62 9.65
C MET A 97 2.29 3.11 9.97
N GLU A 98 1.35 3.80 10.62
CA GLU A 98 1.55 5.21 11.00
C GLU A 98 2.70 5.35 12.00
N GLU A 99 2.80 4.43 12.97
CA GLU A 99 3.84 4.37 13.99
C GLU A 99 5.22 4.03 13.40
N ASP A 100 5.29 2.96 12.60
CA ASP A 100 6.52 2.54 11.92
C ASP A 100 7.05 3.65 11.02
N PHE A 101 6.16 4.36 10.31
CA PHE A 101 6.52 5.51 9.49
C PHE A 101 7.16 6.66 10.31
N GLN A 102 6.75 6.89 11.56
CA GLN A 102 7.38 7.92 12.41
C GLN A 102 8.82 7.59 12.77
N GLN A 103 9.21 6.31 12.84
CA GLN A 103 10.58 5.90 13.13
C GLN A 103 11.58 6.44 12.10
N TYR A 104 11.11 6.72 10.89
CA TYR A 104 11.89 7.28 9.79
C TYR A 104 11.86 8.82 9.72
N LYS A 105 11.41 9.50 10.79
CA LYS A 105 11.49 10.96 10.99
C LYS A 105 10.99 11.79 9.79
N PRO A 106 9.75 11.57 9.34
CA PRO A 106 9.21 12.25 8.17
C PRO A 106 9.10 13.76 8.36
N ARG A 107 9.79 14.54 7.53
CA ARG A 107 9.77 16.02 7.62
C ARG A 107 8.70 16.67 6.73
N ASN A 108 8.37 16.04 5.61
CA ASN A 108 7.43 16.58 4.63
C ASN A 108 5.96 16.29 4.99
N LYS A 109 5.17 17.35 5.10
CA LYS A 109 3.72 17.29 5.36
C LYS A 109 2.92 17.78 4.15
N VAL A 110 1.74 17.20 3.95
CA VAL A 110 0.79 17.69 2.94
C VAL A 110 0.35 19.09 3.33
N ARG A 111 0.46 20.04 2.39
CA ARG A 111 0.13 21.46 2.61
C ARG A 111 -1.26 21.60 3.26
N GLY A 112 -1.32 22.30 4.38
CA GLY A 112 -2.57 22.53 5.12
C GLY A 112 -3.02 21.34 5.99
N SER A 113 -2.17 20.35 6.23
CA SER A 113 -2.47 19.24 7.13
C SER A 113 -1.23 18.79 7.92
N ASN A 114 -1.46 18.02 8.98
CA ASN A 114 -0.39 17.32 9.70
C ASN A 114 -0.02 15.96 9.09
N LYS A 115 -0.68 15.55 8.01
CA LYS A 115 -0.43 14.25 7.37
C LYS A 115 0.91 14.28 6.63
N PRO A 116 1.80 13.31 6.86
CA PRO A 116 3.02 13.19 6.06
C PRO A 116 2.74 12.88 4.59
N VAL A 117 3.55 13.43 3.67
CA VAL A 117 3.32 13.32 2.22
C VAL A 117 3.37 11.86 1.73
N TYR A 118 4.33 11.09 2.24
CA TYR A 118 4.64 9.74 1.76
C TYR A 118 4.03 8.63 2.60
N LEU A 119 3.21 8.97 3.61
CA LEU A 119 2.41 8.00 4.34
C LEU A 119 1.28 7.49 3.42
N PRO A 120 1.17 6.16 3.22
CA PRO A 120 0.06 5.56 2.48
C PRO A 120 -1.32 5.96 3.00
N GLY A 121 -2.33 5.82 2.14
CA GLY A 121 -3.69 6.25 2.45
C GLY A 121 -4.59 5.15 3.03
N VAL A 122 -4.21 3.88 2.83
CA VAL A 122 -5.06 2.72 3.13
C VAL A 122 -4.20 1.55 3.59
N MET A 123 -4.83 0.61 4.30
CA MET A 123 -4.31 -0.72 4.61
C MET A 123 -5.29 -1.77 4.08
N THR A 124 -4.79 -2.70 3.28
CA THR A 124 -5.56 -3.82 2.75
C THR A 124 -5.16 -5.10 3.46
N ILE A 125 -6.16 -5.91 3.81
CA ILE A 125 -5.98 -7.24 4.37
C ILE A 125 -6.46 -8.28 3.35
N VAL A 126 -5.69 -9.36 3.20
CA VAL A 126 -6.05 -10.55 2.41
C VAL A 126 -5.87 -11.78 3.31
N ALA A 127 -6.97 -12.45 3.64
CA ALA A 127 -7.01 -13.62 4.51
C ALA A 127 -7.38 -14.88 3.71
N PHE A 128 -6.51 -15.90 3.77
CA PHE A 128 -6.64 -17.15 3.01
C PHE A 128 -5.95 -18.30 3.76
N ASP A 129 -6.41 -19.54 3.58
CA ASP A 129 -5.88 -20.73 4.27
C ASP A 129 -5.72 -20.49 5.79
N ASN A 130 -4.47 -20.44 6.27
CA ASN A 130 -4.06 -20.11 7.64
C ASN A 130 -3.19 -18.83 7.69
N LYS A 131 -3.37 -17.92 6.72
CA LYS A 131 -2.46 -16.78 6.47
C LYS A 131 -3.22 -15.47 6.33
N ILE A 132 -2.56 -14.38 6.71
CA ILE A 132 -2.99 -13.02 6.46
C ILE A 132 -1.83 -12.24 5.82
N ILE A 133 -2.14 -11.50 4.75
CA ILE A 133 -1.28 -10.45 4.21
C ILE A 133 -1.92 -9.12 4.56
N LEU A 134 -1.15 -8.23 5.19
CA LEU A 134 -1.45 -6.81 5.33
C LEU A 134 -0.56 -6.04 4.35
N SER A 135 -1.15 -5.17 3.54
CA SER A 135 -0.41 -4.37 2.56
C SER A 135 -1.02 -3.00 2.37
N SER A 136 -0.21 -1.96 2.49
CA SER A 136 -0.64 -0.59 2.25
C SER A 136 -0.80 -0.30 0.75
N SER A 137 -1.47 0.80 0.41
CA SER A 137 -1.23 1.43 -0.90
C SER A 137 0.24 1.85 -1.05
N GLN A 138 0.71 2.02 -2.28
CA GLN A 138 2.05 2.55 -2.55
C GLN A 138 2.05 4.10 -2.57
N LYS A 139 3.14 4.71 -2.08
CA LYS A 139 3.46 6.13 -2.25
C LYS A 139 4.79 6.36 -2.96
N GLY A 140 4.98 7.56 -3.51
CA GLY A 140 6.17 7.95 -4.27
C GLY A 140 6.05 7.66 -5.77
N LEU A 141 7.11 7.14 -6.39
CA LEU A 141 7.23 6.85 -7.84
C LEU A 141 6.07 6.00 -8.36
N ASP A 142 5.89 5.93 -9.68
CA ASP A 142 4.87 5.11 -10.36
C ASP A 142 4.81 3.65 -9.87
N GLY A 143 3.67 2.99 -10.12
CA GLY A 143 3.31 1.71 -9.52
C GLY A 143 4.41 0.70 -9.73
N PHE A 144 4.86 0.05 -8.65
CA PHE A 144 5.96 -0.92 -8.74
C PHE A 144 5.68 -2.02 -9.78
N LEU A 145 4.42 -2.47 -9.86
CA LEU A 145 3.97 -3.47 -10.82
C LEU A 145 4.01 -3.03 -12.29
N ASP A 146 4.08 -1.73 -12.56
CA ASP A 146 4.19 -1.25 -13.94
C ASP A 146 5.53 -1.65 -14.55
N ASP A 147 6.60 -1.66 -13.72
CA ASP A 147 7.98 -2.00 -14.13
C ASP A 147 8.36 -3.46 -13.84
N TRP A 148 7.52 -4.21 -13.12
CA TRP A 148 7.84 -5.58 -12.76
C TRP A 148 7.64 -6.53 -13.96
N PRO A 149 8.66 -7.32 -14.35
CA PRO A 149 8.70 -8.00 -15.65
C PRO A 149 7.59 -9.05 -15.83
N GLU A 150 7.21 -9.77 -14.76
CA GLU A 150 6.12 -10.76 -14.83
C GLU A 150 5.42 -10.93 -13.47
N SER A 151 4.13 -10.56 -13.42
CA SER A 151 3.26 -10.74 -12.25
C SER A 151 1.86 -11.14 -12.73
N PRO A 152 1.23 -12.18 -12.15
CA PRO A 152 -0.17 -12.51 -12.45
C PRO A 152 -1.13 -11.33 -12.24
N VAL A 153 -0.81 -10.44 -11.28
CA VAL A 153 -1.58 -9.21 -11.05
C VAL A 153 -1.40 -8.20 -12.18
N LYS A 154 -0.20 -8.07 -12.75
CA LYS A 154 0.04 -7.20 -13.91
C LYS A 154 -0.81 -7.67 -15.10
N LEU A 155 -0.79 -8.98 -15.38
CA LEU A 155 -1.61 -9.56 -16.43
C LEU A 155 -3.12 -9.33 -16.18
N ALA A 156 -3.57 -9.46 -14.92
CA ALA A 156 -4.95 -9.16 -14.56
C ALA A 156 -5.30 -7.68 -14.77
N LEU A 157 -4.41 -6.75 -14.46
CA LEU A 157 -4.59 -5.32 -14.73
C LEU A 157 -4.67 -5.02 -16.24
N ASP A 158 -3.84 -5.68 -17.06
CA ASP A 158 -3.88 -5.56 -18.52
C ASP A 158 -5.21 -6.08 -19.10
N ARG A 159 -5.73 -7.19 -18.56
CA ARG A 159 -7.08 -7.69 -18.89
C ARG A 159 -8.16 -6.68 -18.47
N CYS A 160 -8.06 -6.11 -17.26
CA CYS A 160 -9.01 -5.11 -16.78
C CYS A 160 -9.04 -3.85 -17.65
N SER A 161 -7.88 -3.38 -18.11
CA SER A 161 -7.77 -2.27 -19.06
C SER A 161 -8.46 -2.60 -20.39
N SER A 162 -8.31 -3.83 -20.88
CA SER A 162 -8.97 -4.29 -22.10
C SER A 162 -10.50 -4.34 -21.95
N VAL A 163 -10.99 -4.86 -20.83
CA VAL A 163 -12.43 -4.87 -20.50
C VAL A 163 -12.98 -3.44 -20.39
N TRP A 164 -12.21 -2.51 -19.83
CA TRP A 164 -12.60 -1.11 -19.76
C TRP A 164 -12.73 -0.47 -21.14
N ARG A 165 -11.73 -0.63 -22.01
CA ARG A 165 -11.75 -0.13 -23.39
C ARG A 165 -12.99 -0.61 -24.13
N GLU A 166 -13.30 -1.90 -24.03
CA GLU A 166 -14.47 -2.49 -24.66
C GLU A 166 -15.77 -1.89 -24.11
N ARG A 167 -15.89 -1.71 -22.80
CA ARG A 167 -17.08 -1.10 -22.18
C ARG A 167 -17.30 0.34 -22.62
N VAL A 168 -16.24 1.14 -22.69
CA VAL A 168 -16.31 2.54 -23.12
C VAL A 168 -16.65 2.63 -24.60
N ALA A 169 -16.01 1.83 -25.44
CA ALA A 169 -16.29 1.81 -26.88
C ALA A 169 -17.75 1.42 -27.21
N ASN A 170 -18.36 0.57 -26.39
CA ASN A 170 -19.72 0.06 -26.59
C ASN A 170 -20.81 0.84 -25.83
N ASP A 171 -20.47 1.88 -25.07
CA ASP A 171 -21.42 2.68 -24.29
C ASP A 171 -21.29 4.18 -24.63
N PRO A 172 -22.06 4.68 -25.62
CA PRO A 172 -22.03 6.09 -26.03
C PRO A 172 -22.44 7.08 -24.93
N SER A 173 -23.00 6.60 -23.82
CA SER A 173 -23.39 7.44 -22.68
C SER A 173 -22.24 7.70 -21.69
N ARG A 174 -21.10 7.04 -21.88
CA ARG A 174 -19.90 7.24 -21.05
C ARG A 174 -18.99 8.29 -21.65
N ASP A 175 -18.89 9.43 -20.98
CA ASP A 175 -17.84 10.43 -21.22
C ASP A 175 -16.54 10.00 -20.52
N ALA A 176 -16.03 8.83 -20.90
CA ALA A 176 -14.87 8.21 -20.27
C ALA A 176 -13.78 7.94 -21.30
N ASP A 177 -12.52 8.12 -20.91
CA ASP A 177 -11.38 7.86 -21.77
C ASP A 177 -11.15 6.33 -21.89
N PRO A 178 -11.24 5.74 -23.10
CA PRO A 178 -10.95 4.32 -23.29
C PRO A 178 -9.50 3.99 -22.94
N ASP A 179 -8.56 4.93 -23.10
CA ASP A 179 -7.15 4.77 -22.77
C ASP A 179 -6.82 5.19 -21.34
N ALA A 180 -7.85 5.44 -20.51
CA ALA A 180 -7.66 5.74 -19.11
C ALA A 180 -6.80 4.66 -18.44
N THR A 181 -5.75 5.10 -17.76
CA THR A 181 -4.99 4.23 -16.87
C THR A 181 -5.80 3.92 -15.62
N HIS A 182 -5.47 2.81 -14.95
CA HIS A 182 -6.06 2.46 -13.65
C HIS A 182 -6.05 3.68 -12.71
N LYS A 183 -7.16 3.98 -12.03
CA LYS A 183 -7.34 5.23 -11.25
C LYS A 183 -6.14 5.66 -10.40
N ASN A 184 -5.51 4.69 -9.74
CA ASN A 184 -4.37 4.90 -8.85
C ASN A 184 -3.05 4.35 -9.41
N LYS A 185 -2.90 4.19 -10.74
CA LYS A 185 -1.68 3.69 -11.41
C LYS A 185 -1.09 2.43 -10.76
N ALA A 186 -1.92 1.39 -10.58
CA ALA A 186 -1.54 0.15 -9.91
C ALA A 186 -0.97 0.27 -8.46
N LYS A 187 -1.22 1.38 -7.74
CA LYS A 187 -0.71 1.60 -6.36
C LYS A 187 -1.67 1.20 -5.23
N CYS A 188 -2.78 0.55 -5.52
CA CYS A 188 -3.77 0.21 -4.48
C CYS A 188 -3.29 -0.91 -3.56
N GLY A 189 -3.79 -0.96 -2.33
CA GLY A 189 -3.42 -2.02 -1.39
C GLY A 189 -3.90 -3.40 -1.86
N GLU A 190 -5.03 -3.49 -2.58
CA GLU A 190 -5.49 -4.72 -3.23
C GLU A 190 -4.46 -5.23 -4.26
N VAL A 191 -3.96 -4.32 -5.10
CA VAL A 191 -2.96 -4.64 -6.11
C VAL A 191 -1.67 -5.18 -5.48
N ASN A 192 -1.19 -4.50 -4.44
CA ASN A 192 0.04 -4.87 -3.75
C ASN A 192 -0.10 -6.19 -2.98
N SER A 193 -1.19 -6.37 -2.23
CA SER A 193 -1.44 -7.60 -1.47
C SER A 193 -1.61 -8.83 -2.35
N PHE A 194 -2.33 -8.70 -3.49
CA PHE A 194 -2.40 -9.79 -4.47
C PHE A 194 -1.03 -10.09 -5.08
N HIS A 195 -0.21 -9.06 -5.33
CA HIS A 195 1.14 -9.31 -5.82
C HIS A 195 1.95 -10.10 -4.80
N GLN A 196 1.93 -9.70 -3.52
CA GLN A 196 2.61 -10.43 -2.45
C GLN A 196 2.13 -11.87 -2.31
N TYR A 197 0.84 -12.13 -2.51
CA TYR A 197 0.32 -13.50 -2.60
C TYR A 197 1.04 -14.29 -3.70
N TYR A 198 1.08 -13.77 -4.94
CA TYR A 198 1.74 -14.44 -6.07
C TYR A 198 3.26 -14.47 -5.99
N MET A 199 3.88 -13.70 -5.09
CA MET A 199 5.32 -13.79 -4.82
C MET A 199 5.68 -15.03 -3.99
N THR A 200 4.70 -15.67 -3.36
CA THR A 200 4.90 -16.83 -2.48
C THR A 200 4.00 -18.03 -2.81
N HIS A 201 3.01 -17.86 -3.70
CA HIS A 201 2.04 -18.89 -4.07
C HIS A 201 1.91 -19.00 -5.60
N SER A 202 1.82 -20.22 -6.10
CA SER A 202 1.60 -20.52 -7.52
C SER A 202 0.13 -20.75 -7.87
N THR A 203 -0.68 -21.21 -6.90
CA THR A 203 -2.13 -21.38 -7.08
C THR A 203 -2.77 -20.01 -7.36
N PRO A 204 -3.64 -19.88 -8.38
CA PRO A 204 -4.44 -18.67 -8.56
C PRO A 204 -5.32 -18.37 -7.34
N ILE A 205 -5.35 -17.12 -6.90
CA ILE A 205 -6.15 -16.73 -5.72
C ILE A 205 -7.65 -17.01 -5.92
N SER A 206 -8.12 -16.98 -7.16
CA SER A 206 -9.50 -17.30 -7.57
C SER A 206 -9.86 -18.78 -7.39
N GLU A 207 -8.85 -19.67 -7.36
CA GLU A 207 -9.04 -21.11 -7.18
C GLU A 207 -9.11 -21.51 -5.71
N LEU A 208 -8.77 -20.63 -4.78
CA LEU A 208 -8.81 -20.92 -3.33
C LEU A 208 -10.20 -21.31 -2.85
N ARG A 209 -10.26 -22.31 -1.97
CA ARG A 209 -11.49 -22.79 -1.31
C ARG A 209 -11.20 -23.02 0.18
N PRO A 210 -11.81 -22.27 1.11
CA PRO A 210 -12.75 -21.15 0.88
C PRO A 210 -12.10 -19.97 0.14
N LYS A 211 -12.93 -19.06 -0.39
CA LYS A 211 -12.46 -17.85 -1.07
C LYS A 211 -11.61 -17.00 -0.12
N ALA A 212 -10.55 -16.39 -0.66
CA ALA A 212 -9.81 -15.37 0.06
C ALA A 212 -10.75 -14.22 0.44
N ARG A 213 -10.63 -13.73 1.66
CA ARG A 213 -11.44 -12.60 2.16
C ARG A 213 -10.59 -11.35 2.17
N VAL A 214 -11.12 -10.28 1.60
CA VAL A 214 -10.35 -9.06 1.33
C VAL A 214 -11.09 -7.85 1.85
N THR A 215 -10.38 -6.90 2.46
CA THR A 215 -10.94 -5.58 2.71
C THR A 215 -9.86 -4.52 2.76
N THR A 216 -10.25 -3.27 2.57
CA THR A 216 -9.33 -2.13 2.62
C THR A 216 -9.91 -1.11 3.56
N VAL A 217 -9.15 -0.69 4.57
CA VAL A 217 -9.54 0.38 5.49
C VAL A 217 -8.70 1.63 5.22
N ALA A 218 -9.27 2.79 5.54
CA ALA A 218 -8.57 4.06 5.46
C ALA A 218 -8.93 4.93 6.65
N LYS A 219 -7.98 5.74 7.12
CA LYS A 219 -8.27 6.74 8.16
C LYS A 219 -9.30 7.75 7.65
N ALA A 220 -10.37 7.96 8.43
CA ALA A 220 -11.41 8.92 8.08
C ALA A 220 -10.84 10.33 7.91
N PHE A 221 -11.29 11.04 6.86
CA PHE A 221 -10.84 12.42 6.61
C PHE A 221 -11.38 13.42 7.65
N ARG A 222 -12.56 13.12 8.22
CA ARG A 222 -13.21 13.89 9.28
C ARG A 222 -13.70 12.94 10.35
N GLY A 223 -13.22 13.10 11.57
CA GLY A 223 -13.60 12.28 12.73
C GLY A 223 -12.67 11.08 12.97
N PRO A 224 -12.87 10.41 14.11
CA PRO A 224 -12.16 9.16 14.43
C PRO A 224 -12.68 8.01 13.57
N GLY A 225 -11.84 7.01 13.34
CA GLY A 225 -12.23 5.74 12.74
C GLY A 225 -11.56 5.41 11.41
N TYR A 226 -11.77 4.15 11.00
CA TYR A 226 -11.14 3.54 9.84
C TYR A 226 -12.18 2.86 8.95
N PRO A 227 -13.02 3.62 8.23
CA PRO A 227 -14.02 3.03 7.35
C PRO A 227 -13.41 2.10 6.31
N ILE A 228 -14.13 1.03 6.00
CA ILE A 228 -13.86 0.22 4.82
C ILE A 228 -14.08 1.07 3.57
N LEU A 229 -13.11 1.08 2.69
CA LEU A 229 -13.21 1.61 1.35
C LEU A 229 -13.63 0.51 0.40
N ALA A 230 -14.55 0.82 -0.52
CA ALA A 230 -14.76 -0.07 -1.66
C ALA A 230 -13.55 0.00 -2.58
N PRO A 231 -13.29 -1.05 -3.40
CA PRO A 231 -12.26 -0.99 -4.43
C PRO A 231 -12.46 0.25 -5.30
N CYS A 232 -11.38 0.94 -5.67
CA CYS A 232 -11.51 2.09 -6.57
C CYS A 232 -12.17 1.67 -7.89
N GLY A 233 -12.92 2.58 -8.50
CA GLY A 233 -13.80 2.25 -9.61
C GLY A 233 -15.17 1.72 -9.17
N THR A 234 -15.46 1.73 -7.87
CA THR A 234 -16.82 1.51 -7.32
C THR A 234 -17.42 2.85 -6.87
N ALA A 235 -18.58 3.19 -7.42
CA ALA A 235 -19.34 4.39 -7.08
C ALA A 235 -19.98 4.28 -5.67
N ARG A 236 -20.56 5.38 -5.17
CA ARG A 236 -21.16 5.42 -3.83
C ARG A 236 -22.33 4.47 -3.64
N ASN A 237 -23.10 4.21 -4.70
CA ASN A 237 -24.21 3.27 -4.74
C ASN A 237 -23.75 1.80 -4.86
N GLY A 238 -22.45 1.53 -4.96
CA GLY A 238 -21.90 0.18 -5.11
C GLY A 238 -21.77 -0.29 -6.56
N GLU A 239 -22.17 0.52 -7.54
CA GLU A 239 -22.02 0.18 -8.96
C GLU A 239 -20.63 0.52 -9.49
N ASP A 240 -20.29 0.00 -10.68
CA ASP A 240 -19.05 0.36 -11.37
C ASP A 240 -19.07 1.87 -11.75
N GLU A 241 -17.96 2.56 -11.48
CA GLU A 241 -17.77 3.94 -11.90
C GLU A 241 -17.82 4.07 -13.42
N LYS A 242 -18.41 5.17 -13.88
CA LYS A 242 -18.61 5.42 -15.31
C LYS A 242 -17.47 6.18 -15.96
N THR A 243 -16.66 6.89 -15.19
CA THR A 243 -15.63 7.82 -15.68
C THR A 243 -14.21 7.26 -15.58
N PHE A 244 -13.99 6.24 -14.75
CA PHE A 244 -12.70 5.57 -14.63
C PHE A 244 -12.90 4.13 -14.14
N TRP A 245 -11.93 3.27 -14.43
CA TRP A 245 -11.86 1.93 -13.87
C TRP A 245 -10.85 1.84 -12.73
N GLY A 246 -10.96 0.80 -11.92
CA GLY A 246 -10.02 0.55 -10.84
C GLY A 246 -10.01 -0.89 -10.36
N CYS A 247 -9.70 -1.04 -9.07
CA CYS A 247 -9.61 -2.33 -8.41
C CYS A 247 -10.94 -3.08 -8.33
N ASN A 248 -12.09 -2.45 -8.60
CA ASN A 248 -13.37 -3.15 -8.73
C ASN A 248 -13.31 -4.27 -9.79
N LEU A 249 -12.65 -4.02 -10.92
CA LEU A 249 -12.44 -5.02 -11.97
C LEU A 249 -11.45 -6.09 -11.51
N LEU A 250 -10.36 -5.70 -10.85
CA LEU A 250 -9.33 -6.61 -10.36
C LEU A 250 -9.88 -7.55 -9.30
N VAL A 251 -10.59 -7.03 -8.29
CA VAL A 251 -11.23 -7.82 -7.23
C VAL A 251 -12.21 -8.84 -7.82
N ARG A 252 -12.95 -8.47 -8.87
CA ARG A 252 -13.84 -9.39 -9.58
C ARG A 252 -13.08 -10.45 -10.39
N ASP A 253 -11.99 -10.07 -11.07
CA ASP A 253 -11.12 -11.01 -11.82
C ASP A 253 -10.44 -12.03 -10.88
N GLN A 254 -10.04 -11.59 -9.69
CA GLN A 254 -9.44 -12.45 -8.67
C GLN A 254 -10.47 -13.29 -7.90
N ASP A 255 -11.77 -13.06 -8.09
CA ASP A 255 -12.89 -13.86 -7.54
C ASP A 255 -12.77 -14.11 -6.02
N VAL A 256 -12.63 -13.01 -5.26
CA VAL A 256 -12.46 -12.99 -3.80
C VAL A 256 -13.73 -12.49 -3.08
N ASP A 257 -13.90 -12.85 -1.79
CA ASP A 257 -14.97 -12.30 -0.94
C ASP A 257 -14.55 -10.95 -0.35
N TYR A 258 -14.96 -9.86 -1.00
CA TYR A 258 -14.67 -8.51 -0.52
C TYR A 258 -15.64 -8.09 0.60
N ILE A 259 -15.11 -7.81 1.79
CA ILE A 259 -15.89 -7.38 2.95
C ILE A 259 -16.34 -5.93 2.72
N GLY A 260 -17.65 -5.73 2.73
CA GLY A 260 -18.30 -4.45 2.43
C GLY A 260 -18.34 -3.46 3.61
N LYS A 261 -18.76 -2.23 3.29
CA LYS A 261 -18.73 -1.06 4.18
C LYS A 261 -19.57 -1.15 5.46
N THR A 262 -20.55 -2.05 5.48
CA THR A 262 -21.49 -2.22 6.60
C THR A 262 -20.95 -3.10 7.71
N GLN A 263 -19.77 -3.70 7.54
CA GLN A 263 -19.19 -4.57 8.53
C GLN A 263 -18.62 -3.75 9.68
N ASP A 264 -19.14 -3.93 10.90
CA ASP A 264 -18.58 -3.33 12.11
C ASP A 264 -17.28 -4.01 12.54
N ALA A 265 -16.39 -3.23 13.14
CA ALA A 265 -15.14 -3.74 13.71
C ALA A 265 -15.44 -4.56 14.97
N GLU A 266 -14.74 -5.67 15.13
CA GLU A 266 -14.86 -6.58 16.28
C GLU A 266 -13.48 -6.77 16.89
N GLU A 267 -13.39 -6.73 18.22
CA GLU A 267 -12.14 -6.93 18.93
C GLU A 267 -11.57 -8.33 18.67
N PHE A 268 -10.23 -8.42 18.70
CA PHE A 268 -9.51 -9.67 18.52
C PHE A 268 -8.33 -9.74 19.47
N GLU A 269 -7.94 -10.96 19.83
CA GLU A 269 -6.73 -11.26 20.58
C GLU A 269 -5.82 -12.11 19.69
N LEU A 270 -4.71 -11.55 19.22
CA LEU A 270 -3.87 -12.13 18.17
C LEU A 270 -3.32 -13.53 18.54
N ASP A 271 -3.05 -13.75 19.83
CA ASP A 271 -2.57 -15.00 20.40
C ASP A 271 -3.65 -16.09 20.51
N LYS A 272 -4.94 -15.72 20.41
CA LYS A 272 -6.08 -16.65 20.51
C LYS A 272 -6.75 -16.93 19.17
N ILE A 273 -6.86 -15.95 18.29
CA ILE A 273 -7.58 -16.12 17.02
C ILE A 273 -6.89 -17.15 16.12
N ALA A 274 -7.69 -17.98 15.45
CA ALA A 274 -7.19 -19.05 14.57
C ALA A 274 -6.07 -19.91 15.21
N GLY A 275 -6.26 -20.31 16.47
CA GLY A 275 -5.30 -21.12 17.22
C GLY A 275 -4.00 -20.39 17.58
N GLY A 276 -3.96 -19.07 17.42
CA GLY A 276 -2.80 -18.22 17.67
C GLY A 276 -1.84 -18.14 16.49
N VAL A 277 -0.95 -17.15 16.57
CA VAL A 277 0.08 -16.91 15.56
C VAL A 277 1.17 -17.96 15.65
N GLN A 278 1.43 -18.62 14.53
CA GLN A 278 2.58 -19.49 14.34
C GLN A 278 3.84 -18.67 14.06
N ARG A 279 3.74 -17.69 13.17
CA ARG A 279 4.88 -16.90 12.70
C ARG A 279 4.46 -15.58 12.06
N ILE A 280 5.31 -14.55 12.18
CA ILE A 280 5.15 -13.27 11.50
C ILE A 280 6.43 -12.93 10.72
N GLY A 281 6.24 -12.31 9.56
CA GLY A 281 7.32 -11.82 8.71
C GLY A 281 6.82 -10.81 7.69
N GLN A 282 7.57 -10.65 6.61
CA GLN A 282 7.24 -9.75 5.51
C GLN A 282 7.60 -10.36 4.16
N ILE A 283 6.62 -10.46 3.27
CA ILE A 283 6.86 -10.80 1.86
C ILE A 283 7.40 -9.55 1.16
N GLN A 284 8.63 -9.60 0.66
CA GLN A 284 9.23 -8.47 -0.08
C GLN A 284 8.59 -8.34 -1.47
N MET A 285 8.30 -7.12 -1.89
CA MET A 285 7.73 -6.83 -3.22
C MET A 285 8.72 -7.16 -4.35
N CYS A 286 10.02 -7.03 -4.11
CA CYS A 286 11.05 -7.12 -5.16
C CYS A 286 11.74 -8.49 -5.28
N THR A 287 11.39 -9.48 -4.46
CA THR A 287 12.10 -10.76 -4.42
C THR A 287 11.13 -11.94 -4.30
N ARG A 288 11.08 -12.80 -5.33
CA ARG A 288 10.19 -13.98 -5.34
C ARG A 288 10.63 -14.99 -4.27
N ASN A 289 9.66 -15.65 -3.65
CA ASN A 289 9.85 -16.70 -2.64
C ASN A 289 10.77 -16.29 -1.48
N HIS A 290 10.81 -14.99 -1.16
CA HIS A 290 11.64 -14.47 -0.08
C HIS A 290 10.75 -13.77 0.96
N ILE A 291 10.69 -14.39 2.13
CA ILE A 291 9.99 -13.87 3.29
C ILE A 291 11.06 -13.56 4.33
N ILE A 292 11.04 -12.34 4.84
CA ILE A 292 11.88 -11.96 5.97
C ILE A 292 11.06 -12.23 7.22
N TRP A 293 11.43 -13.28 7.95
CA TRP A 293 10.74 -13.65 9.18
C TRP A 293 11.28 -12.91 10.40
N ASP A 294 10.41 -12.68 11.38
CA ASP A 294 10.85 -12.11 12.65
C ASP A 294 11.59 -13.14 13.49
N GLY A 295 12.68 -12.68 14.11
CA GLY A 295 13.52 -13.50 15.00
C GLY A 295 14.56 -14.38 14.30
N GLU A 296 14.69 -14.28 12.96
CA GLU A 296 15.81 -14.83 12.17
C GLU A 296 16.81 -13.74 11.78
#